data_AF-A0A968R2Z5-F1
#
_entry.id   AF-A0A968R2Z5-F1
#
_cell.length_a   1.000
_cell.length_b   1.000
_cell.length_c   1.000
_cell.angle_alpha   90.00
_cell.angle_beta   90.00
_cell.angle_gamma   90.00
#
_symmetry.space_group_name_H-M   'P 1'
#
loop_
_entity.id
_entity.type
_entity.pdbx_description
1 polymer ?
#
loop_
_entity_poly.entity_id
_entity_poly.type
_entity_poly.pdbx_seq_one_letter_code
_entity_poly.pdbx_strand_id
1 'polypeptide(L)'
;MQLPKTMIIWSLIIFLFLGESKDFLLYLNRLDTWQATREAIAQVQPQSSILTDNRLAPHFAHRPIVKLLSQLSPQTNLAEFEYILFNLRHPWPDTDKIGAKLSNTTEKHLPNFQLTYQKNDVLLFKRNARSNT
;
A
#
# COMPACT_ATOMS: atom_id res chain seq x y z
N MET A 1 27.94 38.04 7.44
CA MET A 1 26.59 38.60 7.65
C MET A 1 25.78 37.58 8.45
N GLN A 2 25.47 37.85 9.73
CA GLN A 2 24.53 37.01 10.48
C GLN A 2 23.11 37.51 10.18
N LEU A 3 22.29 36.65 9.58
CA LEU A 3 20.86 36.94 9.40
C LEU A 3 20.23 37.16 10.78
N PRO A 4 19.42 38.20 10.97
CA PRO A 4 18.80 38.47 12.27
C PRO A 4 17.90 37.28 12.62
N LYS A 5 18.17 36.63 13.76
CA LYS A 5 17.46 35.44 14.23
C LYS A 5 15.93 35.63 14.25
N THR A 6 15.49 36.87 14.45
CA THR A 6 14.09 37.29 14.40
C THR A 6 13.46 37.06 13.03
N MET A 7 14.15 37.37 11.92
CA MET A 7 13.63 37.13 10.57
C MET A 7 13.48 35.63 10.28
N ILE A 8 14.39 34.80 10.79
CA ILE A 8 14.29 33.33 10.64
C ILE A 8 13.04 32.82 11.37
N ILE A 9 12.82 33.29 12.61
CA ILE A 9 11.65 32.91 13.41
C ILE A 9 10.35 33.37 12.73
N TRP A 10 10.28 34.62 12.28
CA TRP A 10 9.10 35.14 11.59
C TRP A 10 8.82 34.42 10.27
N SER A 11 9.87 34.07 9.52
CA SER A 11 9.74 33.29 8.29
C SER A 11 9.21 31.89 8.56
N LEU A 12 9.68 31.22 9.63
CA LEU A 12 9.18 29.91 10.04
C LEU A 12 7.72 29.96 10.49
N ILE A 13 7.33 30.98 11.25
CA ILE A 13 5.94 31.15 11.70
C ILE A 13 5.02 31.34 10.50
N ILE A 14 5.35 32.26 9.59
CA ILE A 14 4.56 32.52 8.38
C ILE A 14 4.52 31.26 7.50
N PHE A 15 5.64 30.56 7.33
CA PHE A 15 5.70 29.30 6.59
C PHE A 15 4.78 28.22 7.19
N LEU A 16 4.77 28.07 8.52
CA LEU A 16 3.87 27.14 9.20
C LEU A 16 2.40 27.57 9.11
N PHE A 17 2.12 28.88 9.08
CA PHE A 17 0.77 29.41 8.96
C PHE A 17 0.19 29.27 7.56
N LEU A 18 1.03 29.41 6.51
CA LEU A 18 0.63 29.18 5.12
C LEU A 18 0.66 27.69 4.73
N GLY A 19 1.32 26.84 5.50
CA GLY A 19 1.41 25.42 5.22
C GLY A 19 0.08 24.70 5.45
N GLU A 20 -0.38 23.96 4.43
CA GLU A 20 -1.49 23.02 4.60
C GLU A 20 -1.03 21.79 5.38
N SER A 21 -1.20 21.82 6.70
CA SER A 21 -0.72 20.77 7.61
C SER A 21 -1.61 19.52 7.65
N LYS A 22 -2.83 19.58 7.09
CA LYS A 22 -3.82 18.49 7.16
C LYS A 22 -3.31 17.20 6.52
N ASP A 23 -2.78 17.28 5.30
CA ASP A 23 -2.28 16.10 4.58
C ASP A 23 -1.01 15.54 5.23
N PHE A 24 -0.17 16.41 5.77
CA PHE A 24 1.01 16.00 6.53
C PHE A 24 0.64 15.25 7.82
N LEU A 25 -0.33 15.76 8.59
CA LEU A 25 -0.85 15.07 9.78
C LEU A 25 -1.50 13.73 9.41
N LEU A 26 -2.23 13.67 8.30
CA LEU A 26 -2.81 12.44 7.79
C LEU A 26 -1.72 11.42 7.40
N TYR A 27 -0.57 11.88 6.91
CA TYR A 27 0.58 11.02 6.64
C TYR A 27 1.18 10.44 7.93
N LEU A 28 1.33 11.25 8.99
CA LEU A 28 1.87 10.79 10.27
C LEU A 28 1.05 9.66 10.90
N ASN A 29 -0.26 9.66 10.71
CA ASN A 29 -1.14 8.58 11.19
C ASN A 29 -0.81 7.20 10.61
N ARG A 30 -0.04 7.12 9.53
CA ARG A 30 0.30 5.87 8.82
C ARG A 30 1.67 5.29 9.19
N LEU A 31 2.43 5.99 10.04
CA LEU A 31 3.77 5.54 10.46
C LEU A 31 3.74 4.20 11.18
N ASP A 32 2.62 3.88 11.82
CA ASP A 32 2.35 2.60 12.49
C ASP A 32 2.41 1.38 11.54
N THR A 33 2.07 1.54 10.26
CA THR A 33 2.13 0.48 9.24
C THR A 33 3.36 0.55 8.34
N TRP A 34 4.21 1.57 8.51
CA TRP A 34 5.40 1.77 7.66
C TRP A 34 6.32 0.56 7.65
N GLN A 35 6.69 0.06 8.84
CA GLN A 35 7.57 -1.09 8.96
C GLN A 35 6.92 -2.34 8.34
N ALA A 36 5.64 -2.57 8.63
CA ALA A 36 4.92 -3.74 8.11
C ALA A 36 4.82 -3.72 6.58
N THR A 37 4.56 -2.55 6.01
CA THR A 37 4.51 -2.33 4.58
C THR A 37 5.86 -2.63 3.93
N ARG A 38 6.97 -2.14 4.51
CA ARG A 38 8.33 -2.42 3.99
C ARG A 38 8.69 -3.90 4.05
N GLU A 39 8.38 -4.56 5.15
CA GLU A 39 8.59 -6.01 5.31
C GLU A 39 7.79 -6.81 4.28
N ALA A 40 6.52 -6.47 4.06
CA ALA A 40 5.68 -7.11 3.03
C ALA A 40 6.23 -6.89 1.62
N ILE A 41 6.60 -5.66 1.25
CA ILE A 41 7.18 -5.32 -0.06
C ILE A 41 8.46 -6.13 -0.33
N ALA A 42 9.30 -6.32 0.69
CA ALA A 42 10.56 -7.06 0.57
C ALA A 42 10.36 -8.55 0.22
N GLN A 43 9.20 -9.13 0.52
CA GLN A 43 8.87 -10.52 0.16
C GLN A 43 8.37 -10.67 -1.29
N VAL A 44 8.07 -9.55 -1.96
CA VAL A 44 7.55 -9.55 -3.34
C VAL A 44 8.71 -9.58 -4.33
N GLN A 45 8.85 -10.66 -5.11
CA GLN A 45 9.90 -10.82 -6.12
C GLN A 45 9.86 -9.73 -7.20
N PRO A 46 10.96 -9.06 -7.60
CA PRO A 46 10.96 -7.89 -8.48
C PRO A 46 10.26 -8.01 -9.85
N GLN A 47 10.15 -9.22 -10.43
CA GLN A 47 9.53 -9.44 -11.74
C GLN A 47 8.11 -10.02 -11.66
N SER A 48 7.52 -10.10 -10.46
CA SER A 48 6.19 -10.66 -10.28
C SER A 48 5.07 -9.67 -10.58
N SER A 49 3.92 -10.20 -10.99
CA SER A 49 2.68 -9.43 -11.13
C SER A 49 2.04 -9.21 -9.76
N ILE A 50 1.63 -7.97 -9.50
CA ILE A 50 1.05 -7.57 -8.21
C ILE A 50 -0.27 -6.80 -8.37
N LEU A 51 -1.23 -7.17 -7.54
CA LEU A 51 -2.41 -6.38 -7.26
C LEU A 51 -2.25 -5.67 -5.91
N THR A 52 -2.46 -4.37 -5.88
CA THR A 52 -2.31 -3.58 -4.65
C THR A 52 -3.20 -2.34 -4.62
N ASP A 53 -3.14 -1.60 -3.52
CA ASP A 53 -3.87 -0.34 -3.36
C ASP A 53 -3.10 0.85 -3.99
N ASN A 54 -3.82 1.90 -4.38
CA ASN A 54 -3.32 3.13 -4.97
C ASN A 54 -2.13 3.73 -4.19
N ARG A 55 -2.17 3.66 -2.86
CA ARG A 55 -1.10 4.19 -1.99
C ARG A 55 0.21 3.41 -2.11
N LEU A 56 0.13 2.09 -2.37
CA LEU A 56 1.29 1.20 -2.41
C LEU A 56 1.89 1.10 -3.81
N ALA A 57 1.10 1.41 -4.84
CA ALA A 57 1.50 1.33 -6.23
C ALA A 57 2.85 2.00 -6.60
N PRO A 58 3.22 3.18 -6.05
CA PRO A 58 4.51 3.80 -6.36
C PRO A 58 5.71 2.93 -5.99
N HIS A 59 5.59 2.08 -4.95
CA HIS A 59 6.65 1.14 -4.55
C HIS A 59 6.85 -0.01 -5.55
N PHE A 60 5.94 -0.15 -6.50
CA PHE A 60 5.88 -1.25 -7.46
C PHE A 60 6.01 -0.77 -8.92
N ALA A 61 6.15 0.53 -9.16
CA ALA A 61 6.05 1.15 -10.49
C ALA A 61 7.01 0.57 -11.56
N HIS A 62 8.14 -0.02 -11.17
CA HIS A 62 9.12 -0.61 -12.09
C HIS A 62 8.83 -2.07 -12.47
N ARG A 63 7.66 -2.60 -12.11
CA ARG A 63 7.29 -4.01 -12.32
C ARG A 63 6.52 -4.20 -13.62
N PRO A 64 6.60 -5.39 -14.24
CA PRO A 64 5.95 -5.65 -15.51
C PRO A 64 4.42 -5.51 -15.44
N ILE A 65 3.80 -5.89 -14.31
CA ILE A 65 2.36 -5.83 -14.12
C ILE A 65 2.05 -5.34 -12.71
N VAL A 66 1.46 -4.15 -12.62
CA VAL A 66 0.90 -3.58 -11.39
C VAL A 66 -0.53 -3.17 -11.68
N LYS A 67 -1.48 -3.75 -10.96
CA LYS A 67 -2.88 -3.33 -11.03
C LYS A 67 -3.33 -2.76 -9.70
N LEU A 68 -4.20 -1.76 -9.77
CA LEU A 68 -4.75 -1.12 -8.60
C LEU A 68 -6.09 -1.73 -8.23
N LEU A 69 -6.42 -1.73 -6.94
CA LEU A 69 -7.75 -2.07 -6.45
C LEU A 69 -8.85 -1.24 -7.12
N SER A 70 -8.58 0.03 -7.39
CA SER A 70 -9.50 0.94 -8.08
C SER A 70 -9.77 0.56 -9.54
N GLN A 71 -8.89 -0.26 -10.14
CA GLN A 71 -8.99 -0.72 -11.52
C GLN A 71 -9.60 -2.13 -11.63
N LEU A 72 -10.03 -2.74 -10.52
CA LEU A 72 -10.71 -4.03 -10.58
C LEU A 72 -12.09 -3.87 -11.21
N SER A 73 -12.30 -4.61 -12.29
CA SER A 73 -13.65 -4.93 -12.77
C SER A 73 -14.14 -6.22 -12.11
N PRO A 74 -15.47 -6.44 -12.02
CA PRO A 74 -16.05 -7.69 -11.52
C PRO A 74 -15.56 -8.96 -12.25
N GLN A 75 -15.07 -8.80 -13.48
CA GLN A 75 -14.57 -9.87 -14.35
C GLN A 75 -13.06 -10.08 -14.23
N THR A 76 -12.36 -9.29 -13.39
CA THR A 76 -10.91 -9.39 -13.25
C THR A 76 -10.51 -10.74 -12.68
N ASN A 77 -9.70 -11.48 -13.44
CA ASN A 77 -9.19 -12.77 -13.01
C ASN A 77 -8.01 -12.57 -12.06
N LEU A 78 -8.21 -12.85 -10.76
CA LEU A 78 -7.17 -12.71 -9.74
C LEU A 78 -5.99 -13.68 -9.97
N ALA A 79 -6.18 -14.73 -10.78
CA ALA A 79 -5.09 -15.62 -11.17
C ALA A 79 -4.10 -14.96 -12.16
N GLU A 80 -4.29 -13.72 -12.61
CA GLU A 80 -3.23 -12.99 -13.35
C GLU A 80 -2.09 -12.50 -12.42
N PHE A 81 -2.36 -12.43 -11.12
CA PHE A 81 -1.41 -11.96 -10.12
C PHE A 81 -0.67 -13.10 -9.43
N GLU A 82 0.64 -12.92 -9.23
CA GLU A 82 1.42 -13.77 -8.35
C GLU A 82 1.34 -13.29 -6.90
N TYR A 83 1.22 -11.97 -6.69
CA TYR A 83 1.11 -11.39 -5.36
C TYR A 83 -0.10 -10.46 -5.26
N ILE A 84 -0.70 -10.43 -4.07
CA ILE A 84 -1.76 -9.49 -3.71
C ILE A 84 -1.40 -8.87 -2.37
N LEU A 85 -1.26 -7.55 -2.32
CA LEU A 85 -0.87 -6.81 -1.12
C LEU A 85 -1.93 -5.78 -0.72
N PHE A 86 -2.41 -5.88 0.51
CA PHE A 86 -3.36 -4.95 1.12
C PHE A 86 -2.78 -4.31 2.38
N ASN A 87 -3.10 -3.04 2.60
CA ASN A 87 -2.98 -2.37 3.89
C ASN A 87 -4.40 -2.01 4.35
N LEU A 88 -5.01 -2.87 5.16
CA LEU A 88 -6.38 -2.70 5.63
C LEU A 88 -6.50 -1.69 6.77
N ARG A 89 -5.39 -1.32 7.41
CA ARG A 89 -5.39 -0.31 8.48
C ARG A 89 -5.55 1.10 7.95
N HIS A 90 -4.93 1.37 6.79
CA HIS A 90 -4.95 2.67 6.12
C HIS A 90 -5.27 2.52 4.63
N PRO A 91 -6.48 2.05 4.30
CA PRO A 91 -6.87 1.83 2.92
C PRO A 91 -6.98 3.16 2.17
N TRP A 92 -6.94 3.09 0.84
CA TRP A 92 -7.39 4.21 0.03
C TRP A 92 -8.91 4.39 0.17
N PRO A 93 -9.42 5.62 0.36
CA PRO A 93 -10.84 5.85 0.68
C PRO A 93 -11.81 5.19 -0.32
N ASP A 94 -11.50 5.25 -1.61
CA ASP A 94 -12.39 4.72 -2.66
C ASP A 94 -12.41 3.19 -2.72
N THR A 95 -11.38 2.52 -2.17
CA THR A 95 -11.18 1.08 -2.27
C THR A 95 -11.20 0.37 -0.92
N ASP A 96 -11.51 1.06 0.17
CA ASP A 96 -11.59 0.50 1.53
C ASP A 96 -12.46 -0.76 1.58
N LYS A 97 -13.73 -0.63 1.17
CA LYS A 97 -14.68 -1.76 1.13
C LYS A 97 -14.24 -2.86 0.16
N ILE A 98 -13.57 -2.49 -0.93
CA ILE A 98 -13.09 -3.45 -1.94
C ILE A 98 -11.95 -4.26 -1.36
N GLY A 99 -10.96 -3.62 -0.73
CA GLY A 99 -9.82 -4.27 -0.09
C GLY A 99 -10.24 -5.23 1.01
N ALA A 100 -11.14 -4.80 1.90
CA ALA A 100 -11.66 -5.65 2.97
C ALA A 100 -12.48 -6.85 2.46
N LYS A 101 -13.29 -6.67 1.41
CA LYS A 101 -14.02 -7.78 0.79
C LYS A 101 -13.08 -8.75 0.08
N LEU A 102 -12.07 -8.21 -0.61
CA LEU A 102 -11.15 -8.99 -1.42
C LEU A 102 -10.15 -9.77 -0.56
N SER A 103 -9.69 -9.22 0.56
CA SER A 103 -8.85 -9.96 1.53
C SER A 103 -9.58 -11.18 2.07
N ASN A 104 -10.83 -10.98 2.54
CA ASN A 104 -11.69 -12.07 3.00
C ASN A 104 -11.95 -13.13 1.92
N THR A 105 -12.18 -12.68 0.68
CA THR A 105 -12.43 -13.59 -0.45
C THR A 105 -11.17 -14.35 -0.83
N THR A 106 -10.01 -13.70 -0.82
CA THR A 106 -8.72 -14.34 -1.14
C THR A 106 -8.40 -15.41 -0.11
N GLU A 107 -8.59 -15.10 1.18
CA GLU A 107 -8.32 -16.04 2.27
C GLU A 107 -9.30 -17.24 2.28
N LYS A 108 -10.59 -17.01 1.99
CA LYS A 108 -11.63 -18.06 2.12
C LYS A 108 -11.93 -18.83 0.84
N HIS A 109 -11.74 -18.22 -0.33
CA HIS A 109 -12.29 -18.74 -1.60
C HIS A 109 -11.24 -18.94 -2.69
N LEU A 110 -9.98 -18.54 -2.49
CA LEU A 110 -8.91 -18.76 -3.45
C LEU A 110 -7.85 -19.72 -2.89
N PRO A 111 -8.02 -21.05 -3.07
CA PRO A 111 -7.07 -22.05 -2.54
C PRO A 111 -5.66 -21.91 -3.15
N ASN A 112 -5.56 -21.21 -4.27
CA ASN A 112 -4.29 -20.97 -4.96
C ASN A 112 -3.47 -19.85 -4.32
N PHE A 113 -4.03 -19.07 -3.39
CA PHE A 113 -3.34 -18.00 -2.70
C PHE A 113 -3.13 -18.36 -1.24
N GLN A 114 -1.90 -18.23 -0.77
CA GLN A 114 -1.53 -18.40 0.62
C GLN A 114 -1.16 -17.06 1.22
N LEU A 115 -1.65 -16.78 2.42
CA LEU A 115 -1.20 -15.64 3.22
C LEU A 115 0.24 -15.90 3.69
N THR A 116 1.21 -15.16 3.16
CA THR A 116 2.64 -15.32 3.49
C THR A 116 3.14 -14.29 4.48
N TYR A 117 2.42 -13.18 4.66
CA TYR A 117 2.75 -12.15 5.63
C TYR A 117 1.51 -11.45 6.17
N GLN A 118 1.48 -11.23 7.49
CA GLN A 118 0.45 -10.46 8.18
C GLN A 118 1.08 -9.70 9.36
N LYS A 119 0.94 -8.37 9.37
CA LYS A 119 1.34 -7.52 10.49
C LYS A 119 0.65 -6.15 10.39
N ASN A 120 0.11 -5.63 11.50
CA ASN A 120 -0.55 -4.32 11.55
C ASN A 120 -1.61 -4.13 10.43
N ASP A 121 -2.41 -5.18 10.19
CA ASP A 121 -3.41 -5.27 9.12
C ASP A 121 -2.88 -5.06 7.69
N VAL A 122 -1.56 -5.18 7.50
CA VAL A 122 -0.92 -5.37 6.20
C VAL A 122 -0.88 -6.86 5.90
N LEU A 123 -1.47 -7.25 4.77
CA LEU A 123 -1.62 -8.64 4.35
C LEU A 123 -0.96 -8.85 2.99
N LEU A 124 -0.07 -9.83 2.89
CA LEU A 124 0.51 -10.28 1.63
C LEU A 124 0.04 -11.71 1.33
N PHE A 125 -0.64 -11.86 0.21
CA PHE A 125 -0.95 -13.16 -0.35
C PHE A 125 0.01 -13.45 -1.50
N LYS A 126 0.58 -14.65 -1.50
CA LYS A 126 1.36 -15.20 -2.61
C LYS A 126 0.58 -16.33 -3.24
N ARG A 127 0.55 -16.36 -4.57
CA ARG A 127 0.01 -17.49 -5.31
C ARG A 127 0.96 -18.67 -5.18
N ASN A 128 0.43 -19.82 -4.81
CA ASN A 128 1.15 -21.08 -4.86
C ASN A 128 1.46 -21.38 -6.33
N ALA A 129 2.74 -21.60 -6.64
CA ALA A 129 3.11 -22.11 -7.96
C ALA A 129 2.33 -23.41 -8.19
N ARG A 130 1.75 -23.59 -9.39
CA ARG A 130 1.21 -24.90 -9.79
C ARG A 130 2.28 -25.94 -9.49
N SER A 131 2.01 -26.84 -8.55
CA SER A 131 2.62 -28.16 -8.58
C SER A 131 2.17 -28.77 -9.90
N ASN A 132 3.04 -28.76 -10.90
CA ASN A 132 2.85 -29.60 -12.07
C ASN A 132 3.02 -31.05 -11.60
N THR A 133 1.92 -31.68 -11.22
CA THR A 133 1.78 -33.13 -11.02
C THR A 133 0.39 -33.51 -11.49
#